data_AF-A0A959CKL5-F1
#
_entry.id   AF-A0A959CKL5-F1
#
_cell.length_a   1.000
_cell.length_b   1.000
_cell.length_c   1.000
_cell.angle_alpha   90.00
_cell.angle_beta   90.00
_cell.angle_gamma   90.00
#
_symmetry.space_group_name_H-M   'P 1'
#
loop_
_entity.id
_entity.type
_entity.pdbx_description
1 polymer ?
#
loop_
_entity_poly.entity_id
_entity_poly.type
_entity_poly.pdbx_seq_one_letter_code
_entity_poly.pdbx_strand_id
1 'polypeptide(L)'
;MKALLPYFALLLPFMALAQPTLPDSLRRIVILQPAGETADGLPEMAAVPDTAQLHRTAMQAIGGTFAREIIDLYFLAQVYLKNKGKRKAIEPAYLALTQNQGGYARFGFYLQGEGPMPHTPYIDIVENTIQAPMDRLMSFTQLYPHEMGHVIYRLLSSDSTREEKSRSVDMHYFPVMTDYGVAFNEGFAEHIENAARLFEPNDSIKAGIFADIRKAQEKKPRYIRGFENDFRQPLRLGYYKATMILWYQRLEDLRRYEQGMDGTVRFKSESLEQGSIEDRLTFRNSGLVFTTEPRNRPQLLATEGVVSHFFTRLLESKLPTAYREPEFYRPFLYDTTLQAGNPQELFPPLQNLFLKYFAVLHEFVAFEHSGSAQALDFLEGYCRAFPEEKEAMEQVFQNAFSESHRYLPPEVWLMAKGHEHRLLLLDAFGAITVPVYTFDLNRAEPEDLLTLPGMDEQDAKSILKHRWKHGFFHSLADAAAAEGLSAEGQAALRAAAFDQPYFDALPEPQLDITALLITPVKRLLLHALPYLAAIWLLVFVLSREERPLSYKALAGRAVGYALLWLLFVTAGLGTLVVSSRPLTWFLPFLALTLLLAVVIYRKKPGALRRSLAAIVAMGLLVGYSLV
;
A
#
# COMPACT_ATOMS: atom_id res chain seq x y z
N MET A 1 -55.09 -45.80 -40.86
CA MET A 1 -54.55 -44.57 -40.22
C MET A 1 -53.33 -44.88 -39.35
N LYS A 2 -52.29 -45.47 -39.94
CA LYS A 2 -50.95 -45.64 -39.36
C LYS A 2 -49.99 -45.57 -40.54
N ALA A 3 -49.15 -44.53 -40.54
CA ALA A 3 -47.92 -44.33 -41.32
C ALA A 3 -47.87 -42.87 -41.78
N LEU A 4 -47.16 -42.03 -41.01
CA LEU A 4 -46.50 -40.79 -41.46
C LEU A 4 -45.78 -40.16 -40.26
N LEU A 5 -44.68 -40.79 -39.83
CA LEU A 5 -43.68 -40.18 -38.94
C LEU A 5 -42.48 -41.14 -38.93
N PRO A 6 -41.56 -41.02 -39.91
CA PRO A 6 -40.21 -40.59 -39.53
C PRO A 6 -39.45 -39.92 -40.70
N TYR A 7 -39.55 -38.60 -40.86
CA TYR A 7 -38.63 -37.84 -41.73
C TYR A 7 -38.34 -36.42 -41.21
N PHE A 8 -38.36 -36.23 -39.88
CA PHE A 8 -37.86 -35.01 -39.21
C PHE A 8 -36.62 -35.31 -38.35
N ALA A 9 -35.75 -36.19 -38.84
CA ALA A 9 -34.40 -36.37 -38.33
C ALA A 9 -33.41 -36.00 -39.45
N LEU A 10 -33.45 -34.74 -39.86
CA LEU A 10 -32.54 -34.16 -40.84
C LEU A 10 -31.81 -33.00 -40.17
N LEU A 11 -30.53 -33.28 -39.85
CA LEU A 11 -29.43 -32.30 -39.77
C LEU A 11 -29.69 -31.08 -38.87
N LEU A 12 -29.67 -31.27 -37.55
CA LEU A 12 -29.05 -30.24 -36.72
C LEU A 12 -27.53 -30.39 -36.94
N PRO A 13 -26.83 -29.42 -37.55
CA PRO A 13 -25.38 -29.42 -37.45
C PRO A 13 -25.07 -29.38 -35.96
N PHE A 14 -24.25 -30.31 -35.48
CA PHE A 14 -23.50 -30.10 -34.25
C PHE A 14 -22.65 -28.85 -34.52
N MET A 15 -23.21 -27.67 -34.30
CA MET A 15 -22.43 -26.46 -34.23
C MET A 15 -21.54 -26.64 -33.02
N ALA A 16 -20.25 -26.86 -33.27
CA ALA A 16 -19.25 -26.83 -32.22
C ALA A 16 -19.36 -25.46 -31.55
N LEU A 17 -19.90 -25.45 -30.33
CA LEU A 17 -19.98 -24.24 -29.52
C LEU A 17 -18.55 -23.78 -29.25
N ALA A 18 -18.28 -22.50 -29.51
CA ALA A 18 -17.00 -21.90 -29.15
C ALA A 18 -16.78 -22.06 -27.65
N GLN A 19 -15.70 -22.72 -27.25
CA GLN A 19 -15.20 -22.61 -25.90
C GLN A 19 -14.10 -21.54 -25.86
N PRO A 20 -14.02 -20.71 -24.82
CA PRO A 20 -12.91 -19.79 -24.61
C PRO A 20 -11.59 -20.54 -24.29
N THR A 21 -11.59 -21.87 -24.34
CA THR A 21 -10.48 -22.71 -23.94
C THR A 21 -9.30 -22.54 -24.90
N LEU A 22 -8.19 -22.11 -24.33
CA LEU A 22 -6.89 -22.18 -24.99
C LEU A 22 -6.57 -23.63 -25.37
N PRO A 23 -5.86 -23.86 -26.49
CA PRO A 23 -5.39 -25.19 -26.85
C PRO A 23 -4.57 -25.81 -25.71
N ASP A 24 -4.74 -27.11 -25.45
CA ASP A 24 -3.95 -27.85 -24.45
C ASP A 24 -2.44 -27.81 -24.73
N SER A 25 -2.06 -27.58 -25.99
CA SER A 25 -0.67 -27.39 -26.40
C SER A 25 -0.05 -26.09 -25.87
N LEU A 26 -0.86 -25.12 -25.43
CA LEU A 26 -0.38 -23.86 -24.91
C LEU A 26 -0.08 -24.01 -23.42
N ARG A 27 1.21 -23.99 -23.08
CA ARG A 27 1.64 -23.95 -21.68
C ARG A 27 1.10 -22.67 -21.04
N ARG A 28 0.24 -22.81 -20.03
CA ARG A 28 -0.39 -21.64 -19.37
C ARG A 28 0.54 -20.93 -18.38
N ILE A 29 1.46 -21.67 -17.77
CA ILE A 29 2.37 -21.12 -16.77
C ILE A 29 3.75 -21.74 -16.86
N VAL A 30 4.76 -20.90 -16.68
CA VAL A 30 6.18 -21.28 -16.56
C VAL A 30 6.67 -20.78 -15.21
N ILE A 31 7.18 -21.70 -14.40
CA ILE A 31 7.85 -21.37 -13.14
C ILE A 31 9.32 -21.12 -13.43
N LEU A 32 9.85 -20.01 -12.95
CA LEU A 32 11.22 -19.57 -13.16
C LEU A 32 11.99 -19.52 -11.84
N GLN A 33 13.30 -19.77 -11.91
CA GLN A 33 14.25 -19.47 -10.83
C GLN A 33 15.43 -18.66 -11.41
N PRO A 34 16.02 -17.74 -10.62
CA PRO A 34 17.23 -17.04 -11.03
C PRO A 34 18.38 -18.03 -11.27
N ALA A 35 19.09 -17.88 -12.38
CA ALA A 35 20.31 -18.63 -12.64
C ALA A 35 21.52 -18.05 -11.89
N GLY A 36 21.38 -16.87 -11.28
CA GLY A 36 22.43 -16.16 -10.54
C GLY A 36 23.31 -15.25 -11.41
N GLU A 37 23.00 -15.11 -12.69
CA GLU A 37 23.77 -14.34 -13.67
C GLU A 37 22.88 -13.29 -14.37
N THR A 38 23.50 -12.34 -15.06
CA THR A 38 22.83 -11.44 -16.01
C THR A 38 23.32 -11.73 -17.41
N ALA A 39 22.41 -11.91 -18.36
CA ALA A 39 22.70 -12.08 -19.78
C ALA A 39 22.06 -10.94 -20.56
N ASP A 40 22.84 -10.25 -21.39
CA ASP A 40 22.42 -9.09 -22.19
C ASP A 40 21.78 -7.95 -21.36
N GLY A 41 22.25 -7.76 -20.13
CA GLY A 41 21.71 -6.74 -19.21
C GLY A 41 20.35 -7.10 -18.59
N LEU A 42 19.84 -8.31 -18.84
CA LEU A 42 18.62 -8.85 -18.26
C LEU A 42 18.95 -9.90 -17.19
N PRO A 43 18.10 -10.10 -16.17
CA PRO A 43 18.28 -11.19 -15.21
C PRO A 43 18.10 -12.53 -15.94
N GLU A 44 19.06 -13.44 -15.76
CA GLU A 44 18.97 -14.78 -16.34
C GLU A 44 18.10 -15.71 -15.47
N MET A 45 17.16 -16.38 -16.13
CA MET A 45 16.17 -17.25 -15.50
C MET A 45 16.19 -18.63 -16.13
N ALA A 46 16.06 -19.66 -15.29
CA ALA A 46 15.90 -21.04 -15.70
C ALA A 46 14.46 -21.50 -15.46
N ALA A 47 13.87 -22.20 -16.44
CA ALA A 47 12.57 -22.84 -16.24
C ALA A 47 12.69 -24.01 -15.26
N VAL A 48 11.88 -24.00 -14.21
CA VAL A 48 11.80 -25.10 -13.25
C VAL A 48 11.06 -26.27 -13.92
N PRO A 49 11.68 -27.47 -13.98
CA PRO A 49 11.06 -28.62 -14.61
C PRO A 49 9.84 -29.10 -13.81
N ASP A 50 8.86 -29.68 -14.50
CA ASP A 50 7.62 -30.20 -13.90
C ASP A 50 7.85 -31.32 -12.88
N THR A 51 8.95 -32.05 -13.02
CA THR A 51 9.45 -33.07 -12.08
C THR A 51 10.00 -32.49 -10.78
N ALA A 52 10.29 -31.19 -10.69
CA ALA A 52 10.78 -30.56 -9.48
C ALA A 52 9.69 -30.42 -8.42
N GLN A 53 10.08 -30.54 -7.14
CA GLN A 53 9.17 -30.32 -6.02
C GLN A 53 8.62 -28.89 -6.00
N LEU A 54 9.49 -27.91 -6.29
CA LEU A 54 9.10 -26.50 -6.33
C LEU A 54 7.99 -26.24 -7.34
N HIS A 55 8.10 -26.80 -8.55
CA HIS A 55 7.06 -26.70 -9.57
C HIS A 55 5.73 -27.28 -9.07
N ARG A 56 5.74 -28.49 -8.48
CA ARG A 56 4.51 -29.09 -7.91
C ARG A 56 3.89 -28.23 -6.82
N THR A 57 4.70 -27.67 -5.93
CA THR A 57 4.23 -26.77 -4.87
C THR A 57 3.60 -25.49 -5.44
N ALA A 58 4.24 -24.86 -6.43
CA ALA A 58 3.69 -23.68 -7.09
C ALA A 58 2.36 -24.00 -7.79
N MET A 59 2.29 -25.11 -8.54
CA MET A 59 1.08 -25.55 -9.20
C MET A 59 -0.04 -25.89 -8.21
N GLN A 60 0.29 -26.42 -7.03
CA GLN A 60 -0.69 -26.66 -5.96
C GLN A 60 -1.20 -25.36 -5.33
N ALA A 61 -0.34 -24.36 -5.15
CA ALA A 61 -0.75 -23.04 -4.62
C ALA A 61 -1.67 -22.28 -5.58
N ILE A 62 -1.50 -22.51 -6.88
CA ILE A 62 -2.33 -21.93 -7.94
C ILE A 62 -3.60 -22.75 -8.16
N GLY A 63 -3.51 -24.07 -8.09
CA GLY A 63 -4.60 -24.99 -8.38
C GLY A 63 -5.77 -24.82 -7.40
N GLY A 64 -6.95 -24.52 -7.94
CA GLY A 64 -8.16 -24.40 -7.12
C GLY A 64 -8.19 -23.18 -6.21
N THR A 65 -7.40 -22.14 -6.51
CA THR A 65 -7.43 -20.83 -5.82
C THR A 65 -7.73 -19.71 -6.82
N PHE A 66 -7.96 -18.50 -6.31
CA PHE A 66 -8.18 -17.34 -7.20
C PHE A 66 -6.96 -17.01 -8.08
N ALA A 67 -5.75 -17.46 -7.70
CA ALA A 67 -4.56 -17.29 -8.54
C ALA A 67 -4.72 -17.98 -9.90
N ARG A 68 -5.53 -19.04 -10.01
CA ARG A 68 -5.88 -19.62 -11.31
C ARG A 68 -6.80 -18.72 -12.13
N GLU A 69 -7.82 -18.14 -11.49
CA GLU A 69 -8.79 -17.26 -12.15
C GLU A 69 -8.10 -16.04 -12.77
N ILE A 70 -7.19 -15.40 -12.04
CA ILE A 70 -6.46 -14.24 -12.57
C ILE A 70 -5.52 -14.60 -13.73
N ILE A 71 -4.97 -15.84 -13.76
CA ILE A 71 -4.21 -16.34 -14.91
C ILE A 71 -5.12 -16.49 -16.13
N ASP A 72 -6.33 -17.02 -15.94
CA ASP A 72 -7.29 -17.18 -17.02
C ASP A 72 -7.76 -15.80 -17.55
N LEU A 73 -7.94 -14.81 -16.67
CA LEU A 73 -8.17 -13.40 -17.05
C LEU A 73 -7.00 -12.79 -17.84
N TYR A 74 -5.75 -13.03 -17.41
CA TYR A 74 -4.55 -12.61 -18.14
C TYR A 74 -4.52 -13.18 -19.55
N PHE A 75 -4.90 -14.45 -19.72
CA PHE A 75 -5.01 -15.05 -21.05
C PHE A 75 -6.13 -14.46 -21.90
N LEU A 76 -7.29 -14.16 -21.32
CA LEU A 76 -8.38 -13.48 -22.04
C LEU A 76 -7.95 -12.10 -22.54
N ALA A 77 -7.19 -11.35 -21.74
CA ALA A 77 -6.60 -10.07 -22.16
C ALA A 77 -5.63 -10.25 -23.34
N GLN A 78 -4.77 -11.27 -23.31
CA GLN A 78 -3.85 -11.54 -24.43
C GLN A 78 -4.57 -11.98 -25.71
N VAL A 79 -5.59 -12.84 -25.60
CA VAL A 79 -6.42 -13.27 -26.74
C VAL A 79 -7.10 -12.06 -27.37
N TYR A 80 -7.68 -11.19 -26.54
CA TYR A 80 -8.29 -9.94 -26.97
C TYR A 80 -7.30 -9.07 -27.77
N LEU A 81 -6.11 -8.82 -27.22
CA LEU A 81 -5.07 -8.03 -27.89
C LEU A 81 -4.58 -8.68 -29.18
N LYS A 82 -4.43 -10.01 -29.21
CA LYS A 82 -4.09 -10.76 -30.43
C LYS A 82 -5.15 -10.57 -31.52
N ASN A 83 -6.43 -10.74 -31.16
CA ASN A 83 -7.54 -10.62 -32.10
C ASN A 83 -7.78 -9.16 -32.54
N LYS A 84 -7.35 -8.18 -31.75
CA LYS A 84 -7.30 -6.75 -32.12
C LYS A 84 -6.05 -6.39 -32.94
N GLY A 85 -5.16 -7.34 -33.22
CA GLY A 85 -3.93 -7.12 -34.00
C GLY A 85 -2.82 -6.38 -33.24
N LYS A 86 -2.96 -6.22 -31.92
CA LYS A 86 -1.99 -5.54 -31.04
C LYS A 86 -0.93 -6.48 -30.48
N ARG A 87 -1.16 -7.80 -30.55
CA ARG A 87 -0.19 -8.83 -30.14
C ARG A 87 -0.04 -9.91 -31.20
N LYS A 88 1.19 -10.39 -31.42
CA LYS A 88 1.47 -11.44 -32.41
C LYS A 88 1.21 -12.85 -31.88
N ALA A 89 1.53 -13.07 -30.60
CA ALA A 89 1.47 -14.37 -29.96
C ALA A 89 0.91 -14.26 -28.54
N ILE A 90 0.40 -15.38 -28.05
CA ILE A 90 0.02 -15.54 -26.64
C ILE A 90 1.20 -16.21 -25.95
N GLU A 91 1.60 -15.65 -24.82
CA GLU A 91 2.72 -16.12 -24.01
C GLU A 91 2.20 -16.74 -22.70
N PRO A 92 2.95 -17.67 -22.09
CA PRO A 92 2.61 -18.18 -20.77
C PRO A 92 2.66 -17.06 -19.72
N ALA A 93 1.96 -17.26 -18.60
CA ALA A 93 2.25 -16.49 -17.40
C ALA A 93 3.59 -16.96 -16.82
N TYR A 94 4.52 -16.03 -16.56
CA TYR A 94 5.81 -16.34 -15.95
C TYR A 94 5.78 -15.98 -14.46
N LEU A 95 6.03 -16.96 -13.60
CA LEU A 95 6.16 -16.79 -12.15
C LEU A 95 7.60 -17.10 -11.74
N ALA A 96 8.36 -16.07 -11.40
CA ALA A 96 9.70 -16.22 -10.85
C ALA A 96 9.62 -16.40 -9.32
N LEU A 97 10.25 -17.46 -8.84
CA LEU A 97 10.38 -17.74 -7.41
C LEU A 97 11.82 -17.42 -7.00
N THR A 98 11.99 -16.26 -6.36
CA THR A 98 13.32 -15.72 -6.06
C THR A 98 13.53 -15.52 -4.57
N GLN A 99 14.73 -15.08 -4.20
CA GLN A 99 15.07 -14.64 -2.84
C GLN A 99 15.07 -13.10 -2.74
N ASN A 100 14.69 -12.39 -3.82
CA ASN A 100 14.50 -10.95 -3.78
C ASN A 100 13.40 -10.65 -2.77
N GLN A 101 13.53 -9.58 -2.01
CA GLN A 101 12.47 -9.18 -1.10
C GLN A 101 11.35 -8.49 -1.86
N GLY A 102 10.11 -8.77 -1.45
CA GLY A 102 8.89 -8.25 -2.06
C GLY A 102 8.28 -9.20 -3.10
N GLY A 103 7.07 -8.87 -3.55
CA GLY A 103 6.43 -9.46 -4.71
C GLY A 103 6.20 -8.33 -5.70
N TYR A 104 6.70 -8.45 -6.94
CA TYR A 104 6.62 -7.37 -7.92
C TYR A 104 6.39 -7.88 -9.33
N ALA A 105 5.49 -7.22 -10.06
CA ALA A 105 5.46 -7.28 -11.51
C ALA A 105 6.75 -6.70 -12.11
N ARG A 106 7.43 -7.48 -12.96
CA ARG A 106 8.68 -7.11 -13.63
C ARG A 106 8.60 -7.40 -15.12
N PHE A 107 9.49 -6.77 -15.89
CA PHE A 107 9.57 -6.91 -17.34
C PHE A 107 11.01 -7.15 -17.75
N GLY A 108 11.23 -8.06 -18.71
CA GLY A 108 12.56 -8.32 -19.23
C GLY A 108 13.32 -9.38 -18.42
N PHE A 109 13.63 -10.51 -19.06
CA PHE A 109 14.53 -11.53 -18.54
C PHE A 109 15.20 -12.29 -19.70
N TYR A 110 16.27 -13.04 -19.41
CA TYR A 110 16.85 -13.97 -20.35
C TYR A 110 16.46 -15.40 -19.94
N LEU A 111 15.78 -16.14 -20.82
CA LEU A 111 15.36 -17.51 -20.53
C LEU A 111 16.38 -18.51 -21.07
N GLN A 112 16.94 -19.34 -20.19
CA GLN A 112 17.87 -20.39 -20.59
C GLN A 112 17.25 -21.33 -21.64
N GLY A 113 17.92 -21.44 -22.79
CA GLY A 113 17.47 -22.26 -23.93
C GLY A 113 16.55 -21.56 -24.92
N GLU A 114 15.94 -20.42 -24.57
CA GLU A 114 15.05 -19.65 -25.47
C GLU A 114 15.61 -18.27 -25.84
N GLY A 115 16.46 -17.66 -25.00
CA GLY A 115 17.12 -16.38 -25.27
C GLY A 115 16.47 -15.17 -24.59
N PRO A 116 16.76 -13.94 -25.06
CA PRO A 116 16.31 -12.72 -24.40
C PRO A 116 14.81 -12.45 -24.62
N MET A 117 14.12 -12.07 -23.54
CA MET A 117 12.69 -11.73 -23.50
C MET A 117 12.49 -10.31 -22.92
N PRO A 118 12.94 -9.24 -23.60
CA PRO A 118 13.12 -7.90 -23.02
C PRO A 118 11.81 -7.17 -22.65
N HIS A 119 10.68 -7.59 -23.20
CA HIS A 119 9.37 -6.96 -22.98
C HIS A 119 8.36 -7.90 -22.33
N THR A 120 8.79 -9.11 -21.97
CA THR A 120 7.90 -10.13 -21.44
C THR A 120 7.71 -9.89 -19.93
N PRO A 121 6.46 -9.79 -19.45
CA PRO A 121 6.20 -9.66 -18.03
C PRO A 121 6.46 -10.97 -17.28
N TYR A 122 6.91 -10.85 -16.04
CA TYR A 122 6.91 -11.94 -15.07
C TYR A 122 6.59 -11.38 -13.69
N ILE A 123 6.03 -12.22 -12.83
CA ILE A 123 5.77 -11.87 -11.42
C ILE A 123 6.87 -12.49 -10.59
N ASP A 124 7.65 -11.66 -9.91
CA ASP A 124 8.67 -12.09 -8.94
C ASP A 124 8.01 -12.25 -7.58
N ILE A 125 8.06 -13.45 -6.99
CA ILE A 125 7.54 -13.76 -5.65
C ILE A 125 8.65 -14.43 -4.85
N VAL A 126 8.79 -14.05 -3.58
CA VAL A 126 9.67 -14.76 -2.64
C VAL A 126 9.29 -16.24 -2.56
N GLU A 127 10.23 -17.14 -2.78
CA GLU A 127 9.97 -18.59 -2.88
C GLU A 127 9.17 -19.15 -1.69
N ASN A 128 9.44 -18.67 -0.47
CA ASN A 128 8.73 -19.14 0.73
C ASN A 128 7.25 -18.74 0.78
N THR A 129 6.83 -17.74 0.01
CA THR A 129 5.44 -17.24 -0.01
C THR A 129 4.48 -18.29 -0.56
N ILE A 130 4.89 -19.11 -1.52
CA ILE A 130 4.04 -20.20 -2.05
C ILE A 130 3.93 -21.41 -1.09
N GLN A 131 4.81 -21.47 -0.08
CA GLN A 131 4.79 -22.49 0.98
C GLN A 131 4.11 -21.97 2.26
N ALA A 132 3.92 -20.65 2.37
CA ALA A 132 3.26 -20.03 3.51
C ALA A 132 1.76 -20.37 3.53
N PRO A 133 1.11 -20.24 4.71
CA PRO A 133 -0.33 -20.49 4.80
C PRO A 133 -1.13 -19.58 3.85
N MET A 134 -1.84 -20.20 2.91
CA MET A 134 -2.67 -19.50 1.91
C MET A 134 -3.89 -18.81 2.52
N ASP A 135 -4.27 -19.21 3.72
CA ASP A 135 -5.44 -18.76 4.47
C ASP A 135 -5.21 -17.46 5.26
N ARG A 136 -4.18 -16.69 4.90
CA ARG A 136 -3.76 -15.46 5.60
C ARG A 136 -3.94 -14.23 4.73
N LEU A 137 -4.09 -13.09 5.37
CA LEU A 137 -4.10 -11.81 4.68
C LEU A 137 -2.75 -11.56 4.00
N MET A 138 -2.78 -11.14 2.73
CA MET A 138 -1.60 -11.02 1.84
C MET A 138 -0.85 -12.34 1.60
N SER A 139 -1.54 -13.48 1.65
CA SER A 139 -0.98 -14.73 1.17
C SER A 139 -0.79 -14.70 -0.36
N PHE A 140 -0.11 -15.73 -0.88
CA PHE A 140 0.07 -15.91 -2.32
C PHE A 140 -1.23 -15.75 -3.15
N THR A 141 -2.37 -16.21 -2.63
CA THR A 141 -3.66 -16.15 -3.34
C THR A 141 -4.23 -14.75 -3.47
N GLN A 142 -3.66 -13.75 -2.78
CA GLN A 142 -4.01 -12.33 -2.89
C GLN A 142 -2.88 -11.52 -3.54
N LEU A 143 -1.63 -11.79 -3.12
CA LEU A 143 -0.45 -11.09 -3.62
C LEU A 143 -0.22 -11.35 -5.12
N TYR A 144 -0.30 -12.61 -5.57
CA TYR A 144 -0.08 -12.90 -6.99
C TYR A 144 -1.15 -12.26 -7.90
N PRO A 145 -2.46 -12.30 -7.56
CA PRO A 145 -3.46 -11.54 -8.31
C PRO A 145 -3.26 -10.03 -8.33
N HIS A 146 -2.78 -9.43 -7.23
CA HIS A 146 -2.41 -8.01 -7.18
C HIS A 146 -1.36 -7.71 -8.26
N GLU A 147 -0.23 -8.44 -8.24
CA GLU A 147 0.86 -8.23 -9.21
C GLU A 147 0.43 -8.50 -10.66
N MET A 148 -0.41 -9.51 -10.87
CA MET A 148 -0.98 -9.78 -12.20
C MET A 148 -1.91 -8.65 -12.66
N GLY A 149 -2.53 -7.92 -11.74
CA GLY A 149 -3.31 -6.72 -12.03
C GLY A 149 -2.50 -5.64 -12.73
N HIS A 150 -1.30 -5.33 -12.23
CA HIS A 150 -0.38 -4.39 -12.88
C HIS A 150 -0.01 -4.85 -14.30
N VAL A 151 0.29 -6.15 -14.46
CA VAL A 151 0.63 -6.73 -15.76
C VAL A 151 -0.53 -6.60 -16.74
N ILE A 152 -1.75 -6.95 -16.33
CA ILE A 152 -2.96 -6.86 -17.17
C ILE A 152 -3.22 -5.40 -17.56
N TYR A 153 -3.17 -4.47 -16.61
CA TYR A 153 -3.36 -3.05 -16.89
C TYR A 153 -2.34 -2.54 -17.90
N ARG A 154 -1.04 -2.79 -17.67
CA ARG A 154 0.02 -2.37 -18.59
C ARG A 154 -0.10 -3.02 -19.97
N LEU A 155 -0.50 -4.29 -20.05
CA LEU A 155 -0.71 -4.97 -21.33
C LEU A 155 -1.83 -4.32 -22.16
N LEU A 156 -2.91 -3.88 -21.51
CA LEU A 156 -4.07 -3.33 -22.19
C LEU A 156 -3.89 -1.85 -22.54
N SER A 157 -3.30 -1.06 -21.64
CA SER A 157 -3.22 0.40 -21.76
C SER A 157 -1.92 0.93 -22.38
N SER A 158 -1.06 0.07 -22.92
CA SER A 158 0.22 0.48 -23.53
C SER A 158 0.12 0.69 -25.05
N ASP A 159 0.64 1.83 -25.52
CA ASP A 159 1.05 2.06 -26.91
C ASP A 159 2.52 2.56 -26.98
N SER A 160 3.33 2.44 -25.91
CA SER A 160 4.66 3.07 -25.78
C SER A 160 5.63 2.33 -24.83
N THR A 161 6.94 2.61 -25.00
CA THR A 161 8.11 1.86 -24.53
C THR A 161 8.81 2.46 -23.29
N ARG A 162 8.20 3.40 -22.56
CA ARG A 162 8.86 4.07 -21.43
C ARG A 162 8.02 4.03 -20.15
N GLU A 163 8.67 3.80 -19.03
CA GLU A 163 8.09 4.04 -17.70
C GLU A 163 8.29 5.52 -17.37
N GLU A 164 7.20 6.28 -17.26
CA GLU A 164 7.27 7.64 -16.74
C GLU A 164 7.44 7.56 -15.22
N LYS A 165 8.44 8.26 -14.68
CA LYS A 165 8.69 8.28 -13.23
C LYS A 165 7.60 9.11 -12.54
N SER A 166 7.03 8.55 -11.46
CA SER A 166 6.17 9.29 -10.53
C SER A 166 6.88 10.55 -10.04
N ARG A 167 6.17 11.68 -10.03
CA ARG A 167 6.64 12.95 -9.45
C ARG A 167 6.49 12.98 -7.94
N SER A 168 5.55 12.22 -7.37
CA SER A 168 5.49 12.00 -5.92
C SER A 168 6.74 11.25 -5.43
N VAL A 169 7.36 11.78 -4.38
CA VAL A 169 8.44 11.11 -3.65
C VAL A 169 7.94 10.20 -2.54
N ASP A 170 6.68 10.30 -2.15
CA ASP A 170 6.12 9.37 -1.17
C ASP A 170 6.08 7.96 -1.76
N MET A 171 6.53 6.96 -1.01
CA MET A 171 6.20 5.59 -1.36
C MET A 171 4.68 5.43 -1.34
N HIS A 172 4.16 4.74 -2.35
CA HIS A 172 2.74 4.45 -2.46
C HIS A 172 2.24 3.60 -1.28
N TYR A 173 1.09 4.02 -0.74
CA TYR A 173 0.32 3.32 0.28
C TYR A 173 -1.16 3.69 0.07
N PHE A 174 -2.06 2.82 0.51
CA PHE A 174 -3.51 2.92 0.32
C PHE A 174 -4.13 4.30 0.57
N PRO A 175 -3.75 5.07 1.64
CA PRO A 175 -4.33 6.38 1.90
C PRO A 175 -3.50 7.57 1.37
N VAL A 176 -2.31 7.31 0.84
CA VAL A 176 -1.36 8.35 0.40
C VAL A 176 -1.78 8.93 -0.93
N MET A 177 -1.49 10.22 -1.10
CA MET A 177 -1.72 10.90 -2.38
C MET A 177 -0.45 10.78 -3.22
N THR A 178 -0.57 10.20 -4.40
CA THR A 178 0.50 10.07 -5.38
C THR A 178 0.16 10.89 -6.62
N ASP A 179 0.65 10.46 -7.77
CA ASP A 179 0.22 10.91 -9.10
C ASP A 179 -1.01 10.11 -9.54
N TYR A 180 -1.78 10.60 -10.51
CA TYR A 180 -2.98 9.91 -11.01
C TYR A 180 -2.69 8.54 -11.62
N GLY A 181 -1.57 8.40 -12.34
CA GLY A 181 -1.17 7.13 -12.95
C GLY A 181 -0.84 6.07 -11.90
N VAL A 182 -0.06 6.44 -10.88
CA VAL A 182 0.26 5.55 -9.75
C VAL A 182 -1.02 5.20 -8.99
N ALA A 183 -1.85 6.19 -8.65
CA ALA A 183 -3.10 5.99 -7.95
C ALA A 183 -4.03 5.02 -8.68
N PHE A 184 -4.11 5.13 -10.00
CA PHE A 184 -4.91 4.23 -10.82
C PHE A 184 -4.31 2.82 -10.93
N ASN A 185 -3.00 2.72 -11.18
CA ASN A 185 -2.31 1.43 -11.31
C ASN A 185 -2.42 0.59 -10.03
N GLU A 186 -2.04 1.18 -8.89
CA GLU A 186 -2.10 0.50 -7.59
C GLU A 186 -3.55 0.26 -7.17
N GLY A 187 -4.43 1.25 -7.29
CA GLY A 187 -5.85 1.07 -6.96
C GLY A 187 -6.53 -0.01 -7.82
N PHE A 188 -6.14 -0.13 -9.09
CA PHE A 188 -6.59 -1.22 -9.95
C PHE A 188 -5.98 -2.57 -9.54
N ALA A 189 -4.73 -2.67 -9.11
CA ALA A 189 -4.20 -3.93 -8.61
C ALA A 189 -4.83 -4.35 -7.26
N GLU A 190 -5.01 -3.40 -6.35
CA GLU A 190 -5.61 -3.62 -5.04
C GLU A 190 -7.09 -4.05 -5.12
N HIS A 191 -7.86 -3.59 -6.10
CA HIS A 191 -9.23 -4.09 -6.25
C HIS A 191 -9.26 -5.57 -6.67
N ILE A 192 -8.25 -6.05 -7.41
CA ILE A 192 -8.11 -7.46 -7.80
C ILE A 192 -7.73 -8.30 -6.58
N GLU A 193 -6.92 -7.75 -5.67
CA GLU A 193 -6.67 -8.33 -4.36
C GLU A 193 -7.99 -8.50 -3.57
N ASN A 194 -8.88 -7.52 -3.62
CA ASN A 194 -10.22 -7.62 -3.03
C ASN A 194 -11.12 -8.62 -3.76
N ALA A 195 -11.07 -8.67 -5.09
CA ALA A 195 -11.74 -9.71 -5.88
C ALA A 195 -11.28 -11.11 -5.46
N ALA A 196 -9.97 -11.30 -5.25
CA ALA A 196 -9.41 -12.56 -4.81
C ALA A 196 -9.99 -13.00 -3.46
N ARG A 197 -10.18 -12.08 -2.51
CA ARG A 197 -10.83 -12.39 -1.22
C ARG A 197 -12.30 -12.74 -1.36
N LEU A 198 -13.04 -11.95 -2.15
CA LEU A 198 -14.48 -12.09 -2.30
C LEU A 198 -14.88 -13.32 -3.12
N PHE A 199 -14.06 -13.70 -4.08
CA PHE A 199 -14.33 -14.76 -5.05
C PHE A 199 -13.37 -15.95 -4.95
N GLU A 200 -12.61 -16.08 -3.86
CA GLU A 200 -11.77 -17.26 -3.58
C GLU A 200 -12.62 -18.55 -3.67
N PRO A 201 -12.33 -19.46 -4.62
CA PRO A 201 -13.12 -20.69 -4.81
C PRO A 201 -12.89 -21.72 -3.71
N ASN A 202 -11.77 -21.67 -3.00
CA ASN A 202 -11.51 -22.58 -1.89
C ASN A 202 -12.08 -22.03 -0.58
N ASP A 203 -13.20 -22.60 -0.13
CA ASP A 203 -13.91 -22.17 1.08
C ASP A 203 -13.04 -22.17 2.34
N SER A 204 -12.08 -23.10 2.47
CA SER A 204 -11.18 -23.15 3.63
C SER A 204 -10.20 -21.98 3.62
N ILE A 205 -9.63 -21.66 2.45
CA ILE A 205 -8.71 -20.52 2.30
C ILE A 205 -9.49 -19.23 2.56
N LYS A 206 -10.66 -19.08 1.93
CA LYS A 206 -11.54 -17.93 2.11
C LYS A 206 -11.91 -17.71 3.58
N ALA A 207 -12.41 -18.74 4.25
CA ALA A 207 -12.80 -18.65 5.66
C ALA A 207 -11.62 -18.28 6.57
N GLY A 208 -10.42 -18.81 6.27
CA GLY A 208 -9.20 -18.47 7.01
C GLY A 208 -8.77 -17.02 6.78
N ILE A 209 -8.81 -16.50 5.55
CA ILE A 209 -8.51 -15.09 5.24
C ILE A 209 -9.42 -14.18 6.06
N PHE A 210 -10.74 -14.43 6.05
CA PHE A 210 -11.68 -13.64 6.84
C PHE A 210 -11.50 -13.81 8.36
N ALA A 211 -11.03 -14.96 8.84
CA ALA A 211 -10.64 -15.12 10.24
C ALA A 211 -9.38 -14.31 10.59
N ASP A 212 -8.44 -14.21 9.66
CA ASP A 212 -7.19 -13.46 9.82
C ASP A 212 -7.43 -11.94 9.74
N ILE A 213 -8.41 -11.50 8.94
CA ILE A 213 -8.96 -10.14 8.94
C ILE A 213 -9.54 -9.81 10.32
N ARG A 214 -10.42 -10.65 10.88
CA ARG A 214 -10.99 -10.42 12.23
C ARG A 214 -9.91 -10.28 13.31
N LYS A 215 -8.87 -11.11 13.27
CA LYS A 215 -7.72 -11.01 14.19
C LYS A 215 -6.96 -9.69 14.04
N ALA A 216 -6.81 -9.18 12.81
CA ALA A 216 -6.17 -7.89 12.57
C ALA A 216 -7.05 -6.73 13.08
N GLN A 217 -8.37 -6.81 12.86
CA GLN A 217 -9.36 -5.85 13.37
C GLN A 217 -9.32 -5.73 14.90
N GLU A 218 -9.21 -6.83 15.61
CA GLU A 218 -9.10 -6.84 17.08
C GLU A 218 -7.86 -6.10 17.60
N LYS A 219 -6.75 -6.13 16.86
CA LYS A 219 -5.49 -5.47 17.24
C LYS A 219 -5.43 -4.00 16.82
N LYS A 220 -6.13 -3.62 15.75
CA LYS A 220 -6.11 -2.28 15.14
C LYS A 220 -6.26 -1.13 16.15
N PRO A 221 -7.29 -1.11 17.04
CA PRO A 221 -7.49 0.03 17.95
C PRO A 221 -6.31 0.33 18.86
N ARG A 222 -5.58 -0.70 19.29
CA ARG A 222 -4.42 -0.53 20.16
C ARG A 222 -3.28 0.18 19.42
N TYR A 223 -2.95 -0.26 18.22
CA TYR A 223 -1.85 0.32 17.46
C TYR A 223 -2.14 1.77 17.07
N ILE A 224 -3.35 2.05 16.61
CA ILE A 224 -3.79 3.41 16.27
C ILE A 224 -3.69 4.32 17.50
N ARG A 225 -4.31 3.95 18.63
CA ARG A 225 -4.31 4.77 19.85
C ARG A 225 -2.91 4.97 20.40
N GLY A 226 -2.09 3.92 20.42
CA GLY A 226 -0.72 4.00 20.91
C GLY A 226 0.16 4.91 20.05
N PHE A 227 0.03 4.80 18.72
CA PHE A 227 0.71 5.68 17.77
C PHE A 227 0.27 7.13 17.89
N GLU A 228 -1.04 7.37 17.96
CA GLU A 228 -1.60 8.70 18.20
C GLU A 228 -1.10 9.32 19.50
N ASN A 229 -1.12 8.55 20.58
CA ASN A 229 -0.62 8.99 21.87
C ASN A 229 0.86 9.37 21.78
N ASP A 230 1.69 8.59 21.08
CA ASP A 230 3.13 8.86 20.92
C ASP A 230 3.45 10.18 20.19
N PHE A 231 2.51 10.73 19.41
CA PHE A 231 2.64 12.06 18.83
C PHE A 231 2.01 13.15 19.70
N ARG A 232 0.81 12.91 20.24
CA ARG A 232 0.01 13.96 20.89
C ARG A 232 0.32 14.15 22.36
N GLN A 233 0.69 13.09 23.07
CA GLN A 233 0.86 13.16 24.51
C GLN A 233 2.33 13.41 24.89
N PRO A 234 2.60 14.38 25.77
CA PRO A 234 3.96 14.70 26.17
C PRO A 234 4.54 13.57 27.02
N LEU A 235 5.87 13.58 27.14
CA LEU A 235 6.62 12.69 28.02
C LEU A 235 6.56 11.19 27.68
N ARG A 236 5.92 10.77 26.59
CA ARG A 236 5.96 9.37 26.14
C ARG A 236 7.31 9.01 25.52
N LEU A 237 7.67 7.74 25.64
CA LEU A 237 8.91 7.22 25.06
C LEU A 237 8.82 7.01 23.54
N GLY A 238 7.62 6.84 22.97
CA GLY A 238 7.46 6.64 21.52
C GLY A 238 7.53 5.18 21.08
N TYR A 239 7.06 4.22 21.89
CA TYR A 239 7.19 2.78 21.57
C TYR A 239 6.41 2.35 20.33
N TYR A 240 5.21 2.90 20.10
CA TYR A 240 4.39 2.57 18.94
C TYR A 240 4.99 3.17 17.67
N LYS A 241 5.52 4.40 17.73
CA LYS A 241 6.35 4.97 16.65
C LYS A 241 7.57 4.08 16.39
N ALA A 242 8.27 3.66 17.45
CA ALA A 242 9.51 2.88 17.31
C ALA A 242 9.31 1.46 16.79
N THR A 243 8.09 0.93 16.89
CA THR A 243 7.76 -0.42 16.43
C THR A 243 6.86 -0.42 15.21
N MET A 244 6.68 0.73 14.55
CA MET A 244 5.77 0.88 13.41
C MET A 244 6.01 -0.16 12.31
N ILE A 245 7.28 -0.44 11.98
CA ILE A 245 7.68 -1.49 11.04
C ILE A 245 7.14 -2.90 11.37
N LEU A 246 6.82 -3.17 12.64
CA LEU A 246 6.33 -4.49 13.08
C LEU A 246 4.82 -4.65 12.96
N TRP A 247 4.05 -3.56 12.85
CA TRP A 247 2.59 -3.61 12.86
C TRP A 247 1.91 -2.85 11.73
N TYR A 248 2.55 -1.83 11.15
CA TYR A 248 1.93 -0.96 10.16
C TYR A 248 1.59 -1.69 8.88
N GLN A 249 2.51 -2.51 8.33
CA GLN A 249 2.23 -3.32 7.15
C GLN A 249 0.98 -4.17 7.33
N ARG A 250 0.81 -4.76 8.53
CA ARG A 250 -0.36 -5.59 8.80
C ARG A 250 -1.67 -4.79 8.88
N LEU A 251 -1.60 -3.53 9.31
CA LEU A 251 -2.76 -2.63 9.24
C LEU A 251 -3.02 -2.16 7.82
N GLU A 252 -1.96 -1.95 7.04
CA GLU A 252 -2.06 -1.59 5.62
C GLU A 252 -2.80 -2.68 4.83
N ASP A 253 -2.38 -3.93 4.99
CA ASP A 253 -3.04 -5.08 4.39
C ASP A 253 -4.53 -5.16 4.78
N LEU A 254 -4.86 -4.85 6.04
CA LEU A 254 -6.25 -4.84 6.52
C LEU A 254 -7.04 -3.69 5.89
N ARG A 255 -6.40 -2.53 5.74
CA ARG A 255 -6.98 -1.31 5.22
C ARG A 255 -7.40 -1.46 3.76
N ARG A 256 -6.56 -2.10 2.94
CA ARG A 256 -6.87 -2.40 1.53
C ARG A 256 -8.21 -3.08 1.33
N TYR A 257 -8.55 -3.98 2.26
CA TYR A 257 -9.86 -4.61 2.31
C TYR A 257 -10.92 -3.72 2.96
N GLU A 258 -10.75 -3.33 4.22
CA GLU A 258 -11.81 -2.62 4.97
C GLU A 258 -12.25 -1.33 4.28
N GLN A 259 -11.28 -0.49 3.91
CA GLN A 259 -11.54 0.81 3.30
C GLN A 259 -11.84 0.71 1.81
N GLY A 260 -11.35 -0.33 1.13
CA GLY A 260 -11.81 -0.69 -0.22
C GLY A 260 -13.30 -1.05 -0.22
N MET A 261 -13.83 -1.63 0.85
CA MET A 261 -15.25 -1.95 0.99
C MET A 261 -16.10 -0.75 1.46
N ASP A 262 -15.69 -0.05 2.53
CA ASP A 262 -16.50 1.00 3.16
C ASP A 262 -16.28 2.43 2.61
N GLY A 263 -15.16 2.64 1.91
CA GLY A 263 -14.81 3.91 1.28
C GLY A 263 -14.36 5.00 2.26
N THR A 264 -13.98 4.67 3.51
CA THR A 264 -13.52 5.66 4.51
C THR A 264 -12.32 6.47 4.01
N VAL A 265 -11.48 5.90 3.15
CA VAL A 265 -10.31 6.58 2.55
C VAL A 265 -10.65 7.84 1.74
N ARG A 266 -11.93 8.05 1.36
CA ARG A 266 -12.41 9.28 0.71
C ARG A 266 -12.35 10.52 1.62
N PHE A 267 -12.24 10.32 2.92
CA PHE A 267 -12.08 11.42 3.88
C PHE A 267 -10.61 11.77 4.07
N LYS A 268 -10.34 13.01 4.48
CA LYS A 268 -8.98 13.46 4.77
C LYS A 268 -8.46 12.77 6.02
N SER A 269 -7.19 12.42 6.01
CA SER A 269 -6.49 11.95 7.20
C SER A 269 -6.33 13.09 8.21
N GLU A 270 -6.35 12.78 9.50
CA GLU A 270 -6.07 13.79 10.52
C GLU A 270 -4.61 14.23 10.46
N SER A 271 -4.37 15.52 10.71
CA SER A 271 -3.03 16.09 10.84
C SER A 271 -2.75 16.51 12.29
N LEU A 272 -1.47 16.71 12.61
CA LEU A 272 -1.04 17.17 13.93
C LEU A 272 -0.97 18.70 13.96
N GLU A 273 -1.53 19.31 15.01
CA GLU A 273 -1.44 20.75 15.22
C GLU A 273 -0.01 21.21 15.56
N GLN A 274 0.79 20.34 16.18
CA GLN A 274 2.12 20.65 16.71
C GLN A 274 3.12 19.55 16.36
N GLY A 275 4.41 19.89 16.37
CA GLY A 275 5.49 18.97 16.03
C GLY A 275 6.34 19.50 14.87
N SER A 276 7.34 18.70 14.46
CA SER A 276 8.09 18.97 13.23
C SER A 276 7.17 18.78 12.01
N ILE A 277 7.46 19.47 10.90
CA ILE A 277 6.69 19.31 9.65
C ILE A 277 6.69 17.84 9.20
N GLU A 278 7.84 17.17 9.27
CA GLU A 278 7.97 15.73 8.99
C GLU A 278 7.09 14.84 9.88
N ASP A 279 6.94 15.18 11.16
CA ASP A 279 6.03 14.45 12.05
C ASP A 279 4.56 14.68 11.67
N ARG A 280 4.20 15.89 11.23
CA ARG A 280 2.85 16.19 10.72
C ARG A 280 2.56 15.40 9.45
N LEU A 281 3.48 15.44 8.47
CA LEU A 281 3.39 14.68 7.21
C LEU A 281 3.30 13.18 7.46
N THR A 282 4.19 12.63 8.32
CA THR A 282 4.16 11.19 8.67
C THR A 282 2.83 10.80 9.31
N PHE A 283 2.31 11.62 10.23
CA PHE A 283 1.04 11.32 10.90
C PHE A 283 -0.14 11.36 9.92
N ARG A 284 -0.23 12.41 9.10
CA ARG A 284 -1.25 12.53 8.05
C ARG A 284 -1.17 11.35 7.08
N ASN A 285 0.00 11.14 6.46
CA ASN A 285 0.18 10.12 5.43
C ASN A 285 0.01 8.70 5.98
N SER A 286 0.19 8.45 7.28
CA SER A 286 -0.12 7.16 7.91
C SER A 286 -1.58 6.73 7.71
N GLY A 287 -2.50 7.68 7.49
CA GLY A 287 -3.92 7.45 7.27
C GLY A 287 -4.61 6.62 8.35
N LEU A 288 -4.08 6.61 9.58
CA LEU A 288 -4.62 5.78 10.66
C LEU A 288 -5.87 6.38 11.30
N VAL A 289 -6.04 7.69 11.19
CA VAL A 289 -7.20 8.44 11.68
C VAL A 289 -7.69 9.35 10.58
N PHE A 290 -9.00 9.39 10.39
CA PHE A 290 -9.65 10.20 9.36
C PHE A 290 -10.60 11.21 10.00
N THR A 291 -10.65 12.39 9.39
CA THR A 291 -11.64 13.41 9.68
C THR A 291 -13.00 13.04 9.06
N THR A 292 -14.00 13.88 9.27
CA THR A 292 -15.26 13.83 8.51
C THR A 292 -15.22 14.69 7.24
N GLU A 293 -14.13 15.43 7.01
CA GLU A 293 -13.98 16.29 5.84
C GLU A 293 -13.61 15.42 4.62
N PRO A 294 -14.36 15.51 3.50
CA PRO A 294 -14.02 14.79 2.30
C PRO A 294 -12.72 15.35 1.69
N ARG A 295 -11.94 14.46 1.08
CA ARG A 295 -10.87 14.87 0.16
C ARG A 295 -11.48 15.67 -0.98
N ASN A 296 -10.75 16.66 -1.47
CA ASN A 296 -11.13 17.34 -2.70
C ASN A 296 -10.93 16.41 -3.91
N ARG A 297 -11.50 16.76 -5.06
CA ARG A 297 -11.42 15.92 -6.25
C ARG A 297 -9.99 15.54 -6.69
N PRO A 298 -9.04 16.48 -6.88
CA PRO A 298 -7.64 16.13 -7.14
C PRO A 298 -7.05 15.15 -6.14
N GLN A 299 -7.35 15.28 -4.85
CA GLN A 299 -6.90 14.36 -3.81
C GLN A 299 -7.54 12.97 -3.99
N LEU A 300 -8.85 12.89 -4.25
CA LEU A 300 -9.56 11.61 -4.44
C LEU A 300 -9.03 10.80 -5.62
N LEU A 301 -8.81 11.43 -6.77
CA LEU A 301 -8.30 10.77 -7.97
C LEU A 301 -6.82 10.36 -7.85
N ALA A 302 -6.08 11.00 -6.95
CA ALA A 302 -4.68 10.73 -6.66
C ALA A 302 -4.48 9.78 -5.47
N THR A 303 -5.54 9.16 -4.94
CA THR A 303 -5.46 8.25 -3.80
C THR A 303 -5.84 6.84 -4.25
N GLU A 304 -4.89 5.90 -4.13
CA GLU A 304 -5.00 4.49 -4.56
C GLU A 304 -6.24 3.82 -3.96
N GLY A 305 -6.44 4.01 -2.65
CA GLY A 305 -7.55 3.40 -1.96
C GLY A 305 -8.93 3.87 -2.42
N VAL A 306 -9.05 5.10 -2.93
CA VAL A 306 -10.31 5.60 -3.49
C VAL A 306 -10.60 4.93 -4.84
N VAL A 307 -9.57 4.76 -5.68
CA VAL A 307 -9.68 4.02 -6.94
C VAL A 307 -10.00 2.55 -6.68
N SER A 308 -9.30 1.92 -5.74
CA SER A 308 -9.58 0.55 -5.30
C SER A 308 -11.00 0.39 -4.77
N HIS A 309 -11.50 1.35 -3.98
CA HIS A 309 -12.88 1.38 -3.53
C HIS A 309 -13.87 1.44 -4.70
N PHE A 310 -13.64 2.32 -5.68
CA PHE A 310 -14.47 2.43 -6.87
C PHE A 310 -14.59 1.09 -7.61
N PHE A 311 -13.47 0.44 -7.95
CA PHE A 311 -13.51 -0.84 -8.65
C PHE A 311 -14.07 -1.97 -7.79
N THR A 312 -13.77 -1.99 -6.48
CA THR A 312 -14.36 -2.97 -5.55
C THR A 312 -15.89 -2.86 -5.52
N ARG A 313 -16.43 -1.64 -5.53
CA ARG A 313 -17.89 -1.41 -5.60
C ARG A 313 -18.51 -1.84 -6.91
N LEU A 314 -17.77 -1.85 -8.03
CA LEU A 314 -18.25 -2.38 -9.30
C LEU A 314 -18.45 -3.90 -9.25
N LEU A 315 -17.59 -4.63 -8.53
CA LEU A 315 -17.72 -6.09 -8.32
C LEU A 315 -19.04 -6.46 -7.63
N GLU A 316 -19.49 -5.61 -6.70
CA GLU A 316 -20.73 -5.79 -5.92
C GLU A 316 -21.97 -5.16 -6.57
N SER A 317 -21.80 -4.54 -7.74
CA SER A 317 -22.88 -3.90 -8.47
C SER A 317 -23.68 -4.91 -9.32
N LYS A 318 -24.60 -4.41 -10.16
CA LYS A 318 -25.30 -5.24 -11.15
C LYS A 318 -24.50 -5.45 -12.45
N LEU A 319 -23.39 -4.74 -12.63
CA LEU A 319 -22.59 -4.79 -13.85
C LEU A 319 -21.98 -6.17 -14.17
N PRO A 320 -21.57 -7.02 -13.20
CA PRO A 320 -21.11 -8.39 -13.48
C PRO A 320 -22.13 -9.23 -14.24
N THR A 321 -23.43 -9.04 -13.97
CA THR A 321 -24.51 -9.81 -14.60
C THR A 321 -25.16 -9.10 -15.79
N ALA A 322 -24.70 -7.89 -16.13
CA ALA A 322 -25.08 -7.19 -17.35
C ALA A 322 -24.23 -7.70 -18.53
N TYR A 323 -24.69 -8.77 -19.18
CA TYR A 323 -24.07 -9.33 -20.37
C TYR A 323 -24.45 -8.54 -21.63
N ARG A 324 -23.59 -8.60 -22.64
CA ARG A 324 -23.77 -7.96 -23.96
C ARG A 324 -24.19 -8.97 -25.02
N GLU A 325 -24.42 -8.48 -26.23
CA GLU A 325 -24.61 -9.33 -27.40
C GLU A 325 -23.34 -10.17 -27.70
N PRO A 326 -23.47 -11.40 -28.24
CA PRO A 326 -22.34 -12.31 -28.47
C PRO A 326 -21.18 -11.70 -29.28
N GLU A 327 -21.45 -10.73 -30.16
CA GLU A 327 -20.45 -10.03 -30.96
C GLU A 327 -19.41 -9.28 -30.12
N PHE A 328 -19.80 -8.76 -28.96
CA PHE A 328 -18.86 -8.10 -28.04
C PHE A 328 -17.81 -9.08 -27.52
N TYR A 329 -18.19 -10.34 -27.29
CA TYR A 329 -17.32 -11.37 -26.70
C TYR A 329 -16.42 -12.05 -27.72
N ARG A 330 -16.73 -11.94 -29.01
CA ARG A 330 -15.99 -12.59 -30.09
C ARG A 330 -14.47 -12.32 -30.05
N PRO A 331 -13.97 -11.10 -29.78
CA PRO A 331 -12.52 -10.86 -29.68
C PRO A 331 -11.84 -11.60 -28.52
N PHE A 332 -12.57 -12.10 -27.53
CA PHE A 332 -12.03 -12.85 -26.40
C PHE A 332 -12.00 -14.37 -26.64
N LEU A 333 -12.53 -14.84 -27.77
CA LEU A 333 -12.48 -16.25 -28.15
C LEU A 333 -11.19 -16.55 -28.90
N TYR A 334 -10.52 -17.66 -28.54
CA TYR A 334 -9.29 -18.08 -29.19
C TYR A 334 -9.51 -18.38 -30.69
N ASP A 335 -10.62 -19.05 -31.00
CA ASP A 335 -11.09 -19.25 -32.38
C ASP A 335 -12.27 -18.31 -32.69
N THR A 336 -11.98 -17.25 -33.44
CA THR A 336 -12.97 -16.25 -33.83
C THR A 336 -13.87 -16.68 -35.00
N THR A 337 -13.62 -17.87 -35.58
CA THR A 337 -14.44 -18.43 -36.66
C THR A 337 -15.69 -19.16 -36.16
N LEU A 338 -15.69 -19.53 -34.88
CA LEU A 338 -16.83 -20.16 -34.22
C LEU A 338 -17.87 -19.10 -33.84
N GLN A 339 -19.16 -19.45 -33.92
CA GLN A 339 -20.22 -18.59 -33.37
C GLN A 339 -20.05 -18.52 -31.85
N ALA A 340 -20.01 -17.29 -31.32
CA ALA A 340 -20.13 -17.08 -29.90
C ALA A 340 -21.51 -17.60 -29.47
N GLY A 341 -21.51 -18.64 -28.63
CA GLY A 341 -22.73 -19.14 -27.99
C GLY A 341 -23.29 -18.12 -27.00
N ASN A 342 -24.20 -18.57 -26.13
CA ASN A 342 -24.72 -17.76 -25.04
C ASN A 342 -23.58 -17.29 -24.11
N PRO A 343 -23.27 -15.97 -24.02
CA PRO A 343 -22.11 -15.49 -23.26
C PRO A 343 -22.10 -15.91 -21.79
N GLN A 344 -23.28 -16.04 -21.18
CA GLN A 344 -23.52 -16.47 -19.81
C GLN A 344 -23.03 -17.91 -19.53
N GLU A 345 -22.98 -18.75 -20.57
CA GLU A 345 -22.48 -20.13 -20.47
C GLU A 345 -20.96 -20.19 -20.61
N LEU A 346 -20.35 -19.17 -21.20
CA LEU A 346 -18.92 -19.12 -21.53
C LEU A 346 -18.11 -18.35 -20.48
N PHE A 347 -18.67 -17.24 -19.98
CA PHE A 347 -17.98 -16.32 -19.08
C PHE A 347 -18.78 -16.15 -17.79
N PRO A 348 -18.23 -16.51 -16.62
CA PRO A 348 -18.82 -16.17 -15.34
C PRO A 348 -19.01 -14.66 -15.16
N PRO A 349 -19.91 -14.21 -14.26
CA PRO A 349 -20.19 -12.77 -14.07
C PRO A 349 -18.95 -11.92 -13.76
N LEU A 350 -18.00 -12.47 -12.99
CA LEU A 350 -16.74 -11.81 -12.71
C LEU A 350 -15.95 -11.57 -14.00
N GLN A 351 -15.74 -12.60 -14.81
CA GLN A 351 -15.04 -12.48 -16.09
C GLN A 351 -15.75 -11.48 -17.00
N ASN A 352 -17.08 -11.52 -17.12
CA ASN A 352 -17.84 -10.56 -17.91
C ASN A 352 -17.50 -9.09 -17.57
N LEU A 353 -17.41 -8.77 -16.28
CA LEU A 353 -17.02 -7.43 -15.84
C LEU A 353 -15.58 -7.08 -16.27
N PHE A 354 -14.63 -8.00 -16.08
CA PHE A 354 -13.23 -7.81 -16.49
C PHE A 354 -13.08 -7.69 -18.01
N LEU A 355 -13.85 -8.44 -18.82
CA LEU A 355 -13.82 -8.29 -20.28
C LEU A 355 -14.24 -6.88 -20.72
N LYS A 356 -15.23 -6.28 -20.04
CA LYS A 356 -15.61 -4.88 -20.23
C LYS A 356 -14.48 -3.93 -19.80
N TYR A 357 -13.80 -4.22 -18.69
CA TYR A 357 -12.60 -3.46 -18.30
C TYR A 357 -11.52 -3.53 -19.37
N PHE A 358 -11.26 -4.71 -19.93
CA PHE A 358 -10.22 -4.90 -20.94
C PHE A 358 -10.49 -4.08 -22.20
N ALA A 359 -11.73 -4.06 -22.67
CA ALA A 359 -12.13 -3.22 -23.78
C ALA A 359 -11.92 -1.73 -23.48
N VAL A 360 -12.28 -1.27 -22.27
CA VAL A 360 -12.17 0.14 -21.89
C VAL A 360 -10.72 0.57 -21.68
N LEU A 361 -9.94 -0.24 -20.96
CA LEU A 361 -8.52 0.01 -20.71
C LEU A 361 -7.73 0.10 -22.02
N HIS A 362 -8.04 -0.76 -22.98
CA HIS A 362 -7.37 -0.77 -24.28
C HIS A 362 -7.78 0.39 -25.19
N GLU A 363 -9.05 0.78 -25.20
CA GLU A 363 -9.54 1.78 -26.16
C GLU A 363 -9.49 3.22 -25.64
N PHE A 364 -9.46 3.42 -24.31
CA PHE A 364 -9.66 4.75 -23.72
C PHE A 364 -8.65 5.16 -22.65
N VAL A 365 -7.89 4.24 -22.06
CA VAL A 365 -6.99 4.56 -20.94
C VAL A 365 -5.54 4.44 -21.35
N ALA A 366 -4.78 5.52 -21.23
CA ALA A 366 -3.34 5.52 -21.45
C ALA A 366 -2.59 5.16 -20.17
N PHE A 367 -1.53 4.34 -20.31
CA PHE A 367 -0.69 3.96 -19.17
C PHE A 367 0.20 5.11 -18.67
N GLU A 368 0.95 5.76 -19.57
CA GLU A 368 1.97 6.75 -19.20
C GLU A 368 1.35 8.07 -18.72
N HIS A 369 0.49 8.69 -19.54
CA HIS A 369 -0.04 10.01 -19.24
C HIS A 369 -1.50 10.19 -19.66
N SER A 370 -2.28 10.80 -18.77
CA SER A 370 -3.66 11.24 -19.02
C SER A 370 -3.76 12.75 -18.83
N GLY A 371 -4.44 13.44 -19.76
CA GLY A 371 -4.76 14.85 -19.62
C GLY A 371 -5.85 15.16 -18.60
N SER A 372 -6.53 14.14 -18.05
CA SER A 372 -7.67 14.29 -17.14
C SER A 372 -7.59 13.43 -15.85
N ALA A 373 -6.70 12.43 -15.80
CA ALA A 373 -6.59 11.30 -14.86
C ALA A 373 -7.20 10.00 -15.41
N GLN A 374 -6.47 8.88 -15.25
CA GLN A 374 -6.81 7.57 -15.79
C GLN A 374 -8.17 7.04 -15.26
N ALA A 375 -8.54 7.36 -14.03
CA ALA A 375 -9.85 7.01 -13.48
C ALA A 375 -11.01 7.72 -14.20
N LEU A 376 -10.81 8.96 -14.67
CA LEU A 376 -11.81 9.67 -15.47
C LEU A 376 -11.83 9.13 -16.90
N ASP A 377 -10.67 8.90 -17.52
CA ASP A 377 -10.60 8.28 -18.84
C ASP A 377 -11.32 6.92 -18.87
N PHE A 378 -11.15 6.12 -17.81
CA PHE A 378 -11.86 4.86 -17.64
C PHE A 378 -13.38 5.05 -17.53
N LEU A 379 -13.84 5.97 -16.67
CA LEU A 379 -15.26 6.29 -16.52
C LEU A 379 -15.89 6.69 -17.85
N GLU A 380 -15.25 7.65 -18.54
CA GLU A 380 -15.75 8.19 -19.81
C GLU A 380 -15.76 7.13 -20.90
N GLY A 381 -14.67 6.37 -21.01
CA GLY A 381 -14.54 5.24 -21.92
C GLY A 381 -15.62 4.18 -21.66
N TYR A 382 -15.87 3.83 -20.41
CA TYR A 382 -16.90 2.85 -20.05
C TYR A 382 -18.30 3.33 -20.42
N CYS A 383 -18.66 4.56 -20.03
CA CYS A 383 -19.98 5.12 -20.36
C CYS A 383 -20.19 5.26 -21.88
N ARG A 384 -19.11 5.45 -22.66
CA ARG A 384 -19.17 5.51 -24.12
C ARG A 384 -19.29 4.12 -24.75
N ALA A 385 -18.56 3.12 -24.24
CA ALA A 385 -18.59 1.76 -24.74
C ALA A 385 -19.90 1.02 -24.37
N PHE A 386 -20.48 1.34 -23.22
CA PHE A 386 -21.64 0.64 -22.65
C PHE A 386 -22.72 1.65 -22.20
N PRO A 387 -23.39 2.34 -23.13
CA PRO A 387 -24.34 3.42 -22.80
C PRO A 387 -25.53 2.96 -21.95
N GLU A 388 -25.94 1.70 -22.07
CA GLU A 388 -27.04 1.11 -21.28
C GLU A 388 -26.64 0.86 -19.82
N GLU A 389 -25.34 0.80 -19.52
CA GLU A 389 -24.79 0.61 -18.18
C GLU A 389 -24.34 1.94 -17.54
N LYS A 390 -24.44 3.05 -18.28
CA LYS A 390 -23.94 4.36 -17.88
C LYS A 390 -24.44 4.80 -16.51
N GLU A 391 -25.74 4.70 -16.25
CA GLU A 391 -26.34 5.15 -14.99
C GLU A 391 -25.77 4.38 -13.79
N ALA A 392 -25.63 3.07 -13.91
CA ALA A 392 -25.05 2.24 -12.85
C ALA A 392 -23.56 2.54 -12.62
N MET A 393 -22.80 2.77 -13.68
CA MET A 393 -21.39 3.16 -13.59
C MET A 393 -21.23 4.54 -12.93
N GLU A 394 -21.99 5.54 -13.38
CA GLU A 394 -21.96 6.90 -12.82
C GLU A 394 -22.39 6.92 -11.35
N GLN A 395 -23.39 6.11 -10.96
CA GLN A 395 -23.81 5.97 -9.57
C GLN A 395 -22.68 5.42 -8.69
N VAL A 396 -21.97 4.38 -9.13
CA VAL A 396 -20.84 3.81 -8.37
C VAL A 396 -19.69 4.81 -8.30
N PHE A 397 -19.38 5.48 -9.41
CA PHE A 397 -18.36 6.52 -9.44
C PHE A 397 -18.69 7.69 -8.50
N GLN A 398 -19.91 8.21 -8.55
CA GLN A 398 -20.35 9.30 -7.67
C GLN A 398 -20.29 8.91 -6.20
N ASN A 399 -20.60 7.65 -5.85
CA ASN A 399 -20.49 7.18 -4.48
C ASN A 399 -19.04 7.08 -3.99
N ALA A 400 -18.10 6.71 -4.87
CA ALA A 400 -16.68 6.59 -4.53
C ALA A 400 -15.97 7.95 -4.47
N PHE A 401 -16.24 8.83 -5.45
CA PHE A 401 -15.57 10.13 -5.63
C PHE A 401 -16.38 11.33 -5.12
N SER A 402 -17.56 11.09 -4.54
CA SER A 402 -18.43 12.11 -3.93
C SER A 402 -18.87 13.28 -4.83
N GLU A 403 -18.75 13.18 -6.16
CA GLU A 403 -19.10 14.26 -7.10
C GLU A 403 -19.57 13.71 -8.47
N SER A 404 -20.37 14.51 -9.19
CA SER A 404 -20.89 14.19 -10.54
C SER A 404 -20.20 14.97 -11.68
N HIS A 405 -19.37 15.98 -11.36
CA HIS A 405 -18.69 16.77 -12.38
C HIS A 405 -17.51 15.99 -12.99
N ARG A 406 -17.07 16.36 -14.21
CA ARG A 406 -15.97 15.67 -14.91
C ARG A 406 -14.69 16.50 -15.09
N TYR A 407 -14.73 17.78 -14.69
CA TYR A 407 -13.62 18.71 -14.85
C TYR A 407 -12.52 18.50 -13.79
N LEU A 408 -11.25 18.42 -14.24
CA LEU A 408 -10.08 18.40 -13.38
C LEU A 408 -9.14 19.58 -13.75
N PRO A 409 -8.60 20.33 -12.77
CA PRO A 409 -7.58 21.34 -13.06
C PRO A 409 -6.28 20.70 -13.57
N PRO A 410 -5.41 21.47 -14.23
CA PRO A 410 -4.06 21.00 -14.53
C PRO A 410 -3.29 20.69 -13.24
N GLU A 411 -2.37 19.73 -13.31
CA GLU A 411 -1.43 19.49 -12.23
C GLU A 411 -0.45 20.66 -12.10
N VAL A 412 -0.22 21.12 -10.88
CA VAL A 412 0.70 22.21 -10.55
C VAL A 412 1.68 21.67 -9.51
N TRP A 413 2.71 20.97 -9.99
CA TRP A 413 3.71 20.32 -9.13
C TRP A 413 4.72 21.32 -8.55
N LEU A 414 5.04 21.14 -7.28
CA LEU A 414 6.06 21.86 -6.55
C LEU A 414 7.13 20.90 -6.00
N MET A 415 8.33 21.44 -5.76
CA MET A 415 9.46 20.73 -5.20
C MET A 415 10.16 21.57 -4.13
N ALA A 416 10.06 21.15 -2.88
CA ALA A 416 10.78 21.71 -1.74
C ALA A 416 12.22 21.18 -1.70
N LYS A 417 13.12 21.84 -2.45
CA LYS A 417 14.54 21.46 -2.49
C LYS A 417 15.21 21.65 -1.13
N GLY A 418 15.93 20.64 -0.66
CA GLY A 418 16.63 20.67 0.63
C GLY A 418 15.74 20.36 1.84
N HIS A 419 14.48 19.99 1.60
CA HIS A 419 13.62 19.42 2.64
C HIS A 419 13.91 17.91 2.75
N GLU A 420 14.53 17.48 3.84
CA GLU A 420 14.76 16.06 4.12
C GLU A 420 13.42 15.38 4.48
N HIS A 421 12.88 14.61 3.53
CA HIS A 421 11.58 13.95 3.62
C HIS A 421 11.72 12.45 3.88
N ARG A 422 10.89 11.88 4.75
CA ARG A 422 10.84 10.43 5.02
C ARG A 422 10.16 9.69 3.87
N LEU A 423 10.92 8.84 3.18
CA LEU A 423 10.42 8.07 2.02
C LEU A 423 9.29 7.09 2.40
N LEU A 424 9.44 6.42 3.56
CA LEU A 424 8.58 5.32 3.99
C LEU A 424 7.72 5.73 5.18
N LEU A 425 6.41 5.46 5.13
CA LEU A 425 5.52 5.74 6.26
C LEU A 425 5.89 4.94 7.50
N LEU A 426 6.30 3.69 7.33
CA LEU A 426 6.69 2.81 8.42
C LEU A 426 8.01 3.23 9.11
N ASP A 427 8.69 4.25 8.56
CA ASP A 427 9.92 4.84 9.08
C ASP A 427 9.64 6.19 9.78
N ALA A 428 8.90 6.13 10.89
CA ALA A 428 8.52 7.31 11.67
C ALA A 428 9.70 8.10 12.29
N PHE A 429 10.94 7.67 12.06
CA PHE A 429 12.16 8.29 12.59
C PHE A 429 13.18 8.71 11.52
N GLY A 430 12.90 8.47 10.24
CA GLY A 430 13.74 8.89 9.11
C GLY A 430 15.10 8.20 9.07
N ALA A 431 15.10 6.87 9.06
CA ALA A 431 16.25 6.07 8.63
C ALA A 431 16.53 6.21 7.12
N ILE A 432 15.48 6.36 6.30
CA ILE A 432 15.54 6.50 4.85
C ILE A 432 14.84 7.80 4.46
N THR A 433 15.62 8.76 4.02
CA THR A 433 15.14 10.08 3.59
C THR A 433 15.54 10.38 2.16
N VAL A 434 14.84 11.32 1.55
CA VAL A 434 15.19 11.95 0.27
C VAL A 434 15.35 13.46 0.50
N PRO A 435 16.26 14.15 -0.22
CA PRO A 435 16.60 15.54 0.05
C PRO A 435 15.59 16.55 -0.55
N VAL A 436 14.40 16.08 -0.91
CA VAL A 436 13.32 16.88 -1.47
C VAL A 436 11.98 16.38 -0.99
N TYR A 437 10.99 17.27 -0.97
CA TYR A 437 9.58 16.90 -0.89
C TYR A 437 8.84 17.44 -2.12
N THR A 438 7.96 16.64 -2.72
CA THR A 438 7.19 17.01 -3.91
C THR A 438 5.71 16.86 -3.65
N PHE A 439 4.92 17.78 -4.18
CA PHE A 439 3.46 17.73 -4.04
C PHE A 439 2.78 18.56 -5.14
N ASP A 440 1.53 18.23 -5.43
CA ASP A 440 0.67 19.03 -6.30
C ASP A 440 -0.11 20.08 -5.50
N LEU A 441 -0.11 21.33 -5.98
CA LEU A 441 -0.73 22.46 -5.28
C LEU A 441 -2.25 22.34 -5.11
N ASN A 442 -2.93 21.68 -6.03
CA ASN A 442 -4.37 21.42 -5.95
C ASN A 442 -4.71 20.26 -5.00
N ARG A 443 -3.71 19.45 -4.63
CA ARG A 443 -3.81 18.38 -3.61
C ARG A 443 -3.29 18.81 -2.24
N ALA A 444 -2.47 19.86 -2.20
CA ALA A 444 -1.76 20.32 -1.02
C ALA A 444 -2.69 20.60 0.18
N GLU A 445 -2.17 20.27 1.35
CA GLU A 445 -2.66 20.59 2.69
C GLU A 445 -1.64 21.51 3.40
N PRO A 446 -1.95 22.07 4.59
CA PRO A 446 -1.08 23.06 5.22
C PRO A 446 0.37 22.61 5.38
N GLU A 447 0.59 21.38 5.83
CA GLU A 447 1.92 20.79 6.05
C GLU A 447 2.76 20.67 4.77
N ASP A 448 2.13 20.46 3.61
CA ASP A 448 2.86 20.42 2.33
C ASP A 448 3.44 21.79 2.01
N LEU A 449 2.64 22.84 2.14
CA LEU A 449 3.05 24.22 1.87
C LEU A 449 4.14 24.67 2.85
N LEU A 450 4.04 24.26 4.12
CA LEU A 450 5.03 24.57 5.15
C LEU A 450 6.40 23.93 4.91
N THR A 451 6.51 22.95 4.01
CA THR A 451 7.83 22.43 3.59
C THR A 451 8.65 23.45 2.79
N LEU A 452 8.00 24.45 2.20
CA LEU A 452 8.65 25.45 1.35
C LEU A 452 9.42 26.48 2.19
N PRO A 453 10.73 26.69 1.93
CA PRO A 453 11.51 27.71 2.64
C PRO A 453 10.90 29.11 2.49
N GLY A 454 10.57 29.76 3.61
CA GLY A 454 9.96 31.09 3.64
C GLY A 454 8.42 31.10 3.64
N MET A 455 7.77 29.94 3.61
CA MET A 455 6.32 29.82 3.78
C MET A 455 5.96 29.71 5.27
N ASP A 456 5.02 30.53 5.74
CA ASP A 456 4.49 30.42 7.10
C ASP A 456 3.03 29.89 7.14
N GLU A 457 2.51 29.69 8.36
CA GLU A 457 1.15 29.19 8.59
C GLU A 457 0.07 30.11 8.02
N GLN A 458 0.30 31.44 7.99
CA GLN A 458 -0.66 32.41 7.49
C GLN A 458 -0.69 32.42 5.96
N ASP A 459 0.48 32.29 5.33
CA ASP A 459 0.63 32.14 3.89
C ASP A 459 -0.02 30.84 3.40
N ALA A 460 0.26 29.71 4.06
CA ALA A 460 -0.36 28.42 3.74
C ALA A 460 -1.90 28.50 3.82
N LYS A 461 -2.44 29.10 4.90
CA LYS A 461 -3.89 29.34 5.04
C LYS A 461 -4.45 30.23 3.94
N SER A 462 -3.70 31.25 3.51
CA SER A 462 -4.14 32.18 2.47
C SER A 462 -4.27 31.48 1.10
N ILE A 463 -3.30 30.63 0.76
CA ILE A 463 -3.34 29.79 -0.45
C ILE A 463 -4.55 28.85 -0.42
N LEU A 464 -4.73 28.10 0.67
CA LEU A 464 -5.83 27.13 0.77
C LEU A 464 -7.20 27.80 0.78
N LYS A 465 -7.32 28.96 1.45
CA LYS A 465 -8.54 29.79 1.42
C LYS A 465 -8.83 30.32 0.02
N HIS A 466 -7.80 30.72 -0.72
CA HIS A 466 -7.96 31.15 -2.11
C HIS A 466 -8.48 30.00 -2.98
N ARG A 467 -7.87 28.80 -2.88
CA ARG A 467 -8.32 27.59 -3.58
C ARG A 467 -9.79 27.27 -3.30
N TRP A 468 -10.20 27.39 -2.03
CA TRP A 468 -11.59 27.15 -1.63
C TRP A 468 -12.56 28.19 -2.21
N LYS A 469 -12.17 29.47 -2.23
CA LYS A 469 -13.03 30.59 -2.63
C LYS A 469 -13.13 30.76 -4.15
N HIS A 470 -12.04 30.50 -4.88
CA HIS A 470 -11.90 30.81 -6.30
C HIS A 470 -11.81 29.57 -7.21
N GLY A 471 -11.73 28.37 -6.61
CA GLY A 471 -11.53 27.12 -7.35
C GLY A 471 -10.06 26.71 -7.40
N PHE A 472 -9.78 25.65 -8.15
CA PHE A 472 -8.44 25.10 -8.28
C PHE A 472 -7.50 26.02 -9.06
N PHE A 473 -6.21 25.93 -8.75
CA PHE A 473 -5.17 26.69 -9.42
C PHE A 473 -4.86 26.12 -10.80
N HIS A 474 -4.64 27.01 -11.76
CA HIS A 474 -4.22 26.64 -13.11
C HIS A 474 -2.73 26.81 -13.36
N SER A 475 -2.04 27.53 -12.48
CA SER A 475 -0.60 27.79 -12.57
C SER A 475 -0.03 28.26 -11.23
N LEU A 476 1.29 28.30 -11.11
CA LEU A 476 1.95 28.95 -9.95
C LEU A 476 1.68 30.45 -9.89
N ALA A 477 1.49 31.12 -11.03
CA ALA A 477 1.20 32.55 -11.07
C ALA A 477 -0.17 32.88 -10.46
N ASP A 478 -1.15 32.02 -10.73
CA ASP A 478 -2.50 32.08 -10.15
C ASP A 478 -2.44 31.93 -8.63
N ALA A 479 -1.72 30.92 -8.13
CA ALA A 479 -1.52 30.73 -6.70
C ALA A 479 -0.76 31.87 -6.02
N ALA A 480 0.26 32.42 -6.69
CA ALA A 480 1.01 33.56 -6.17
C ALA A 480 0.19 34.85 -6.10
N ALA A 481 -1.00 34.90 -6.72
CA ALA A 481 -1.94 36.01 -6.62
C ALA A 481 -2.94 35.87 -5.45
N ALA A 482 -2.76 34.85 -4.58
CA ALA A 482 -3.65 34.63 -3.45
C ALA A 482 -3.70 35.84 -2.49
N GLU A 483 -4.92 36.28 -2.18
CA GLU A 483 -5.18 37.37 -1.25
C GLU A 483 -4.64 37.03 0.14
N GLY A 484 -3.75 37.90 0.66
CA GLY A 484 -3.13 37.72 1.98
C GLY A 484 -1.80 36.96 1.98
N LEU A 485 -1.29 36.52 0.82
CA LEU A 485 0.01 35.90 0.68
C LEU A 485 1.15 36.94 0.74
N SER A 486 2.12 36.73 1.63
CA SER A 486 3.29 37.58 1.82
C SER A 486 4.19 37.62 0.58
N ALA A 487 5.10 38.61 0.52
CA ALA A 487 6.07 38.69 -0.59
C ALA A 487 7.05 37.51 -0.54
N GLU A 488 7.43 37.08 0.66
CA GLU A 488 8.25 35.92 0.95
C GLU A 488 7.55 34.63 0.51
N GLY A 489 6.28 34.44 0.85
CA GLY A 489 5.46 33.30 0.41
C GLY A 489 5.28 33.23 -1.10
N GLN A 490 5.10 34.38 -1.77
CA GLN A 490 5.10 34.44 -3.23
C GLN A 490 6.45 34.04 -3.85
N ALA A 491 7.56 34.48 -3.25
CA ALA A 491 8.90 34.10 -3.69
C ALA A 491 9.14 32.60 -3.48
N ALA A 492 8.69 32.04 -2.34
CA ALA A 492 8.77 30.62 -2.03
C ALA A 492 8.03 29.76 -3.06
N LEU A 493 6.79 30.10 -3.44
CA LEU A 493 6.04 29.38 -4.48
C LEU A 493 6.77 29.40 -5.83
N ARG A 494 7.30 30.55 -6.24
CA ARG A 494 8.00 30.68 -7.52
C ARG A 494 9.32 29.89 -7.53
N ALA A 495 10.04 29.89 -6.42
CA ALA A 495 11.29 29.15 -6.26
C ALA A 495 11.07 27.63 -6.20
N ALA A 496 9.89 27.19 -5.78
CA ALA A 496 9.50 25.80 -5.63
C ALA A 496 8.93 25.16 -6.92
N ALA A 497 9.01 25.84 -8.08
CA ALA A 497 8.60 25.25 -9.35
C ALA A 497 9.32 23.90 -9.59
N PHE A 498 8.57 22.90 -10.06
CA PHE A 498 9.11 21.56 -10.26
C PHE A 498 10.26 21.55 -11.27
N ASP A 499 11.40 21.01 -10.86
CA ASP A 499 12.64 20.93 -11.64
C ASP A 499 12.90 19.48 -12.07
N GLN A 500 12.35 19.09 -13.22
CA GLN A 500 12.45 17.72 -13.74
C GLN A 500 13.91 17.24 -13.89
N PRO A 501 14.85 18.00 -14.47
CA PRO A 501 16.26 17.59 -14.55
C PRO A 501 16.90 17.31 -13.18
N TYR A 502 16.60 18.13 -12.16
CA TYR A 502 17.08 17.88 -10.81
C TYR A 502 16.48 16.60 -10.23
N PHE A 503 15.17 16.39 -10.41
CA PHE A 503 14.45 15.22 -9.91
C PHE A 503 14.98 13.92 -10.53
N ASP A 504 15.16 13.89 -11.85
CA ASP A 504 15.64 12.72 -12.58
C ASP A 504 17.09 12.35 -12.22
N ALA A 505 17.87 13.32 -11.75
CA ALA A 505 19.25 13.15 -11.31
C ALA A 505 19.37 12.70 -9.84
N LEU A 506 18.27 12.62 -9.08
CA LEU A 506 18.31 12.11 -7.71
C LEU A 506 18.70 10.63 -7.71
N PRO A 507 19.57 10.20 -6.78
CA PRO A 507 19.91 8.79 -6.65
C PRO A 507 18.67 8.02 -6.17
N GLU A 508 18.50 6.80 -6.66
CA GLU A 508 17.48 5.90 -6.12
C GLU A 508 17.79 5.59 -4.66
N PRO A 509 16.86 5.85 -3.73
CA PRO A 509 17.08 5.59 -2.31
C PRO A 509 17.23 4.09 -2.08
N GLN A 510 18.32 3.69 -1.42
CA GLN A 510 18.55 2.29 -1.06
C GLN A 510 17.75 1.91 0.18
N LEU A 511 16.96 0.84 0.08
CA LEU A 511 16.24 0.28 1.21
C LEU A 511 17.19 -0.47 2.14
N ASP A 512 17.62 0.19 3.23
CA ASP A 512 18.42 -0.44 4.29
C ASP A 512 17.54 -0.90 5.45
N ILE A 513 17.18 -2.19 5.44
CA ILE A 513 16.40 -2.86 6.48
C ILE A 513 17.08 -2.77 7.84
N THR A 514 18.42 -2.81 7.86
CA THR A 514 19.18 -2.71 9.11
C THR A 514 19.01 -1.31 9.70
N ALA A 515 19.10 -0.27 8.87
CA ALA A 515 18.83 1.10 9.29
C ALA A 515 17.38 1.28 9.78
N LEU A 516 16.40 0.69 9.08
CA LEU A 516 14.99 0.72 9.48
C LEU A 516 14.72 0.06 10.84
N LEU A 517 15.50 -0.95 11.23
CA LEU A 517 15.37 -1.59 12.55
C LEU A 517 16.16 -0.87 13.64
N ILE A 518 17.37 -0.39 13.34
CA ILE A 518 18.26 0.21 14.34
C ILE A 518 17.88 1.65 14.67
N THR A 519 17.51 2.45 13.68
CA THR A 519 17.24 3.88 13.87
C THR A 519 16.11 4.14 14.87
N PRO A 520 14.96 3.44 14.81
CA PRO A 520 13.89 3.60 15.79
C PRO A 520 14.33 3.25 17.22
N VAL A 521 15.10 2.16 17.39
CA VAL A 521 15.63 1.74 18.70
C VAL A 521 16.63 2.78 19.23
N LYS A 522 17.53 3.27 18.38
CA LYS A 522 18.49 4.33 18.75
C LYS A 522 17.76 5.60 19.19
N ARG A 523 16.73 6.03 18.44
CA ARG A 523 15.92 7.22 18.76
C ARG A 523 15.17 7.04 20.08
N LEU A 524 14.56 5.89 20.30
CA LEU A 524 13.92 5.53 21.56
C LEU A 524 14.90 5.62 22.75
N LEU A 525 16.11 5.07 22.61
CA LEU A 525 17.13 5.12 23.66
C LEU A 525 17.65 6.54 23.91
N LEU A 526 17.82 7.35 22.87
CA LEU A 526 18.19 8.76 23.00
C LEU A 526 17.09 9.57 23.69
N HIS A 527 15.82 9.34 23.32
CA HIS A 527 14.65 9.93 23.98
C HIS A 527 14.54 9.49 25.45
N ALA A 528 15.09 8.33 25.82
CA ALA A 528 15.10 7.86 27.19
C ALA A 528 16.12 8.61 28.09
N LEU A 529 17.11 9.32 27.53
CA LEU A 529 18.20 9.97 28.29
C LEU A 529 17.74 11.13 29.20
N PRO A 530 16.85 12.05 28.79
CA PRO A 530 16.32 13.09 29.69
C PRO A 530 15.63 12.52 30.93
N TYR A 531 14.92 11.41 30.78
CA TYR A 531 14.29 10.72 31.92
C TYR A 531 15.32 10.07 32.84
N LEU A 532 16.40 9.52 32.29
CA LEU A 532 17.51 9.03 33.10
C LEU A 532 18.08 10.17 33.96
N ALA A 533 18.27 11.36 33.39
CA ALA A 533 18.73 12.53 34.13
C ALA A 533 17.72 12.95 35.22
N ALA A 534 16.42 12.93 34.93
CA ALA A 534 15.38 13.21 35.93
C ALA A 534 15.36 12.18 37.08
N ILE A 535 15.51 10.90 36.76
CA ILE A 535 15.63 9.82 37.74
C ILE A 535 16.89 10.01 38.59
N TRP A 536 18.01 10.39 37.97
CA TRP A 536 19.24 10.70 38.70
C TRP A 536 19.06 11.88 39.65
N LEU A 537 18.39 12.95 39.22
CA LEU A 537 18.07 14.08 40.09
C LEU A 537 17.20 13.65 41.27
N LEU A 538 16.17 12.83 41.05
CA LEU A 538 15.35 12.24 42.10
C LEU A 538 16.19 11.44 43.10
N VAL A 539 17.05 10.54 42.60
CA VAL A 539 17.95 9.72 43.43
C VAL A 539 18.94 10.59 44.20
N PHE A 540 19.46 11.66 43.59
CA PHE A 540 20.38 12.61 44.20
C PHE A 540 19.72 13.36 45.36
N VAL A 541 18.53 13.92 45.15
CA VAL A 541 17.74 14.61 46.19
C VAL A 541 17.48 13.68 47.36
N LEU A 542 17.06 12.43 47.10
CA LEU A 542 16.82 11.42 48.12
C LEU A 542 18.10 10.87 48.78
N SER A 543 19.29 11.20 48.25
CA SER A 543 20.59 10.86 48.84
C SER A 543 21.15 11.96 49.73
N ARG A 544 20.57 13.17 49.73
CA ARG A 544 21.12 14.35 50.41
C ARG A 544 21.18 14.22 51.94
N GLU A 545 20.32 13.38 52.51
CA GLU A 545 20.27 13.08 53.95
C GLU A 545 21.32 12.02 54.37
N GLU A 546 21.97 11.35 53.41
CA GLU A 546 23.06 10.42 53.70
C GLU A 546 24.39 11.16 53.86
N ARG A 547 25.29 10.65 54.72
CA ARG A 547 26.67 11.14 54.89
C ARG A 547 27.33 11.44 53.53
N PRO A 548 28.25 12.43 53.44
CA PRO A 548 28.85 12.83 52.17
C PRO A 548 29.39 11.60 51.41
N LEU A 549 28.75 11.30 50.29
CA LEU A 549 29.10 10.19 49.44
C LEU A 549 30.37 10.53 48.68
N SER A 550 31.30 9.58 48.59
CA SER A 550 32.45 9.74 47.70
C SER A 550 31.97 9.79 46.24
N TYR A 551 32.69 10.52 45.39
CA TYR A 551 32.42 10.57 43.94
C TYR A 551 32.32 9.17 43.31
N LYS A 552 33.15 8.22 43.75
CA LYS A 552 33.09 6.81 43.29
C LYS A 552 31.76 6.13 43.64
N ALA A 553 31.23 6.35 44.85
CA ALA A 553 29.96 5.79 45.27
C ALA A 553 28.78 6.41 44.49
N LEU A 554 28.85 7.71 44.20
CA LEU A 554 27.84 8.38 43.38
C LEU A 554 27.86 7.88 41.94
N ALA A 555 29.05 7.75 41.33
CA ALA A 555 29.22 7.22 39.98
C ALA A 555 28.72 5.78 39.85
N GLY A 556 29.05 4.90 40.82
CA GLY A 556 28.56 3.52 40.83
C GLY A 556 27.03 3.43 40.92
N ARG A 557 26.39 4.30 41.71
CA ARG A 557 24.93 4.41 41.79
C ARG A 557 24.34 4.86 40.45
N ALA A 558 24.91 5.90 39.85
CA ALA A 558 24.52 6.43 38.55
C ALA A 558 24.51 5.35 37.46
N VAL A 559 25.60 4.56 37.36
CA VAL A 559 25.69 3.42 36.43
C VAL A 559 24.62 2.38 36.73
N GLY A 560 24.41 2.01 38.00
CA GLY A 560 23.38 1.04 38.39
C GLY A 560 21.97 1.46 37.96
N TYR A 561 21.60 2.73 38.17
CA TYR A 561 20.30 3.25 37.73
C TYR A 561 20.19 3.41 36.22
N ALA A 562 21.29 3.68 35.51
CA ALA A 562 21.30 3.70 34.05
C ALA A 562 21.05 2.32 33.45
N LEU A 563 21.70 1.27 33.99
CA LEU A 563 21.46 -0.11 33.57
C LEU A 563 20.02 -0.56 33.90
N LEU A 564 19.51 -0.19 35.08
CA LEU A 564 18.13 -0.47 35.45
C LEU A 564 17.15 0.25 34.52
N TRP A 565 17.41 1.51 34.17
CA TRP A 565 16.57 2.25 33.24
C TRP A 565 16.55 1.62 31.85
N LEU A 566 17.72 1.22 31.33
CA LEU A 566 17.83 0.50 30.07
C LEU A 566 17.00 -0.80 30.10
N LEU A 567 17.07 -1.56 31.20
CA LEU A 567 16.25 -2.75 31.39
C LEU A 567 14.75 -2.43 31.33
N PHE A 568 14.30 -1.36 31.98
CA PHE A 568 12.91 -0.91 31.94
C PHE A 568 12.44 -0.52 30.52
N VAL A 569 13.27 0.23 29.79
CA VAL A 569 12.95 0.64 28.42
C VAL A 569 12.86 -0.56 27.48
N THR A 570 13.83 -1.48 27.57
CA THR A 570 13.82 -2.71 26.75
C THR A 570 12.68 -3.66 27.14
N ALA A 571 12.32 -3.76 28.42
CA ALA A 571 11.17 -4.55 28.87
C ALA A 571 9.85 -3.97 28.35
N GLY A 572 9.70 -2.63 28.37
CA GLY A 572 8.56 -1.95 27.74
C GLY A 572 8.44 -2.32 26.26
N LEU A 573 9.52 -2.12 25.49
CA LEU A 573 9.56 -2.48 24.08
C LEU A 573 9.23 -3.97 23.84
N GLY A 574 9.86 -4.88 24.59
CA GLY A 574 9.65 -6.33 24.47
C GLY A 574 8.20 -6.75 24.74
N THR A 575 7.56 -6.17 25.76
CA THR A 575 6.14 -6.45 26.05
C THR A 575 5.19 -5.95 24.96
N LEU A 576 5.52 -4.83 24.31
CA LEU A 576 4.75 -4.32 23.16
C LEU A 576 4.82 -5.28 21.97
N VAL A 577 6.01 -5.80 21.67
CA VAL A 577 6.26 -6.70 20.53
C VAL A 577 5.60 -8.07 20.73
N VAL A 578 5.69 -8.64 21.94
CA VAL A 578 5.30 -10.03 22.18
C VAL A 578 3.83 -10.19 22.57
N SER A 579 3.19 -9.16 23.11
CA SER A 579 1.85 -9.29 23.69
C SER A 579 0.84 -8.35 23.05
N SER A 580 -0.42 -8.81 22.94
CA SER A 580 -1.59 -7.98 22.62
C SER A 580 -1.96 -7.02 23.76
N ARG A 581 -1.54 -7.31 25.00
CA ARG A 581 -1.81 -6.53 26.21
C ARG A 581 -0.50 -6.24 26.97
N PRO A 582 0.28 -5.25 26.53
CA PRO A 582 1.64 -5.02 27.04
C PRO A 582 1.67 -4.80 28.55
N LEU A 583 0.72 -4.02 29.08
CA LEU A 583 0.63 -3.70 30.49
C LEU A 583 0.41 -4.95 31.37
N THR A 584 -0.33 -5.95 30.88
CA THR A 584 -0.55 -7.22 31.60
C THR A 584 0.76 -7.98 31.86
N TRP A 585 1.76 -7.82 30.98
CA TRP A 585 3.07 -8.45 31.12
C TRP A 585 4.09 -7.55 31.80
N PHE A 586 3.97 -6.24 31.60
CA PHE A 586 4.86 -5.27 32.22
C PHE A 586 4.64 -5.13 33.74
N LEU A 587 3.38 -5.20 34.21
CA LEU A 587 3.07 -5.08 35.65
C LEU A 587 3.71 -6.19 36.51
N PRO A 588 3.66 -7.49 36.14
CA PRO A 588 4.41 -8.54 36.83
C PRO A 588 5.92 -8.30 36.86
N PHE A 589 6.51 -7.82 35.75
CA PHE A 589 7.92 -7.44 35.68
C PHE A 589 8.27 -6.32 36.69
N LEU A 590 7.44 -5.27 36.74
CA LEU A 590 7.58 -4.18 37.71
C LEU A 590 7.47 -4.69 39.15
N ALA A 591 6.46 -5.52 39.44
CA ALA A 591 6.24 -6.09 40.77
C ALA A 591 7.41 -6.97 41.24
N LEU A 592 7.94 -7.81 40.36
CA LEU A 592 9.13 -8.63 40.64
C LEU A 592 10.34 -7.76 40.95
N THR A 593 10.55 -6.69 40.17
CA THR A 593 11.68 -5.78 40.37
C THR A 593 11.58 -5.02 41.70
N LEU A 594 10.38 -4.58 42.09
CA LEU A 594 10.12 -3.99 43.41
C LEU A 594 10.39 -4.99 44.53
N LEU A 595 9.92 -6.24 44.41
CA LEU A 595 10.16 -7.29 45.40
C LEU A 595 11.66 -7.57 45.57
N LEU A 596 12.41 -7.69 44.46
CA LEU A 596 13.85 -7.87 44.49
C LEU A 596 14.55 -6.72 45.20
N ALA A 597 14.15 -5.47 44.94
CA ALA A 597 14.70 -4.31 45.64
C ALA A 597 14.45 -4.38 47.16
N VAL A 598 13.25 -4.79 47.60
CA VAL A 598 12.95 -5.01 49.02
C VAL A 598 13.86 -6.08 49.61
N VAL A 599 14.01 -7.23 48.95
CA VAL A 599 14.83 -8.34 49.45
C VAL A 599 16.32 -7.95 49.55
N ILE A 600 16.86 -7.31 48.52
CA ILE A 600 18.27 -6.91 48.44
C ILE A 600 18.60 -5.80 49.44
N TYR A 601 17.71 -4.81 49.59
CA TYR A 601 17.97 -3.61 50.40
C TYR A 601 17.25 -3.60 51.77
N ARG A 602 16.63 -4.69 52.21
CA ARG A 602 15.89 -4.78 53.50
C ARG A 602 16.66 -4.30 54.73
N LYS A 603 18.00 -4.38 54.72
CA LYS A 603 18.87 -3.92 55.84
C LYS A 603 19.44 -2.51 55.64
N LYS A 604 19.06 -1.80 54.56
CA LYS A 604 19.61 -0.50 54.14
C LYS A 604 18.46 0.47 53.81
N PRO A 605 17.80 1.08 54.82
CA PRO A 605 16.56 1.83 54.62
C PRO A 605 16.67 2.99 53.62
N GLY A 606 17.78 3.73 53.63
CA GLY A 606 18.02 4.80 52.64
C GLY A 606 18.14 4.27 51.20
N ALA A 607 18.90 3.20 51.00
CA ALA A 607 19.05 2.55 49.69
C ALA A 607 17.75 1.93 49.19
N LEU A 608 16.94 1.35 50.10
CA LEU A 608 15.63 0.83 49.80
C LEU A 608 14.69 1.95 49.33
N ARG A 609 14.55 3.03 50.10
CA ARG A 609 13.69 4.18 49.76
C ARG A 609 14.01 4.74 48.37
N ARG A 610 15.30 4.93 48.06
CA ARG A 610 15.74 5.43 46.74
C ARG A 610 15.44 4.46 45.61
N SER A 611 15.76 3.18 45.81
CA SER A 611 15.55 2.16 44.78
C SER A 611 14.06 2.01 44.47
N LEU A 612 13.21 1.97 45.50
CA LEU A 612 11.76 1.93 45.31
C LEU A 612 11.26 3.18 44.57
N ALA A 613 11.67 4.38 44.98
CA ALA A 613 11.27 5.62 44.31
C ALA A 613 11.68 5.64 42.82
N ALA A 614 12.91 5.24 42.51
CA ALA A 614 13.40 5.15 41.14
C ALA A 614 12.64 4.10 40.33
N ILE A 615 12.45 2.88 40.87
CA ILE A 615 11.72 1.79 40.18
C ILE A 615 10.27 2.19 39.91
N VAL A 616 9.59 2.83 40.88
CA VAL A 616 8.22 3.31 40.69
C VAL A 616 8.19 4.41 39.62
N ALA A 617 9.10 5.37 39.64
CA ALA A 617 9.17 6.42 38.62
C ALA A 617 9.40 5.86 37.21
N MET A 618 10.36 4.93 37.07
CA MET A 618 10.62 4.22 35.82
C MET A 618 9.39 3.42 35.35
N GLY A 619 8.77 2.68 36.27
CA GLY A 619 7.59 1.86 35.99
C GLY A 619 6.37 2.68 35.57
N LEU A 620 6.14 3.83 36.20
CA LEU A 620 5.07 4.75 35.82
C LEU A 620 5.30 5.32 34.43
N LEU A 621 6.52 5.73 34.10
CA LEU A 621 6.85 6.30 32.79
C LEU A 621 6.72 5.27 31.65
N VAL A 622 7.25 4.06 31.86
CA VAL A 622 7.11 2.98 30.86
C VAL A 622 5.66 2.53 30.77
N GLY A 623 4.97 2.32 31.90
CA GLY A 623 3.56 1.95 31.93
C GLY A 623 2.68 2.97 31.22
N TYR A 624 2.90 4.25 31.47
CA TYR A 624 2.25 5.36 30.76
C TYR A 624 2.47 5.29 29.24
N SER A 625 3.70 5.01 28.80
CA SER A 625 4.06 4.90 27.38
C SER A 625 3.54 3.63 26.69
N LEU A 626 3.01 2.64 27.45
CA LEU A 626 2.46 1.39 26.90
C LEU A 626 0.94 1.43 26.68
N VAL A 627 0.25 2.33 27.40
CA VAL A 627 -1.19 2.59 27.29
C VAL A 627 -1.43 3.62 26.20
#